data_AF-A0A9W4LKA5-F1
#
_entry.id   AF-A0A9W4LKA5-F1
#
_cell.length_a   1.000
_cell.length_b   1.000
_cell.length_c   1.000
_cell.angle_alpha   90.00
_cell.angle_beta   90.00
_cell.angle_gamma   90.00
#
_symmetry.space_group_name_H-M   'P 1'
#
loop_
_entity.id
_entity.type
_entity.pdbx_description
1 polymer ?
#
loop_
_entity_poly.entity_id
_entity_poly.type
_entity_poly.pdbx_seq_one_letter_code
_entity_poly.pdbx_strand_id
1 'polypeptide(L)'
;MSEVTEFLVALPERMASIPEINDRMKEHLEKRYPHFTFKVTRSNPYGPDLLVIAPVLGGVGDKGSRLLPHPPAGLIAEIQRHAEAFNSAATAN
;
A
#
# COMPACT_ATOMS: atom_id res chain seq x y z
N MET A 1 18.91 -8.17 10.00
CA MET A 1 18.70 -7.28 8.84
C MET A 1 17.39 -6.54 9.06
N SER A 2 17.29 -5.27 8.70
CA SER A 2 16.01 -4.57 8.80
C SER A 2 15.13 -4.94 7.61
N GLU A 3 13.87 -5.23 7.87
CA GLU A 3 12.88 -5.66 6.88
C GLU A 3 12.03 -4.48 6.43
N VAL A 4 11.39 -4.60 5.27
CA VAL A 4 10.43 -3.60 4.79
C VAL A 4 9.15 -3.72 5.61
N THR A 5 8.77 -2.62 6.25
CA THR A 5 7.52 -2.53 7.01
C THR A 5 6.56 -1.48 6.47
N GLU A 6 6.99 -0.66 5.51
CA GLU A 6 6.16 0.41 4.95
C GLU A 6 5.80 0.12 3.48
N PHE A 7 4.53 0.32 3.15
CA PHE A 7 3.99 0.13 1.80
C PHE A 7 3.22 1.36 1.33
N LEU A 8 3.45 1.74 0.08
CA LEU A 8 2.60 2.68 -0.66
C LEU A 8 1.44 1.92 -1.29
N VAL A 9 0.25 2.50 -1.19
CA VAL A 9 -0.98 2.02 -1.80
C VAL A 9 -1.48 3.10 -2.73
N ALA A 10 -1.35 2.91 -4.03
CA ALA A 10 -1.96 3.79 -5.02
C ALA A 10 -3.32 3.17 -5.43
N LEU A 11 -4.41 3.86 -5.10
CA LEU A 11 -5.75 3.47 -5.54
C LEU A 11 -6.04 3.99 -6.94
N PRO A 12 -7.01 3.39 -7.66
CA PRO A 12 -7.57 4.00 -8.86
C PRO A 12 -8.02 5.44 -8.59
N GLU A 13 -7.76 6.37 -9.50
CA GLU A 13 -7.94 7.81 -9.35
C GLU A 13 -9.37 8.17 -8.91
N ARG A 14 -10.37 7.51 -9.52
CA ARG A 14 -11.79 7.66 -9.16
C ARG A 14 -12.05 7.42 -7.66
N MET A 15 -11.31 6.49 -7.06
CA MET A 15 -11.43 6.13 -5.65
C MET A 15 -10.51 6.99 -4.78
N ALA A 16 -9.29 7.23 -5.24
CA ALA A 16 -8.31 8.02 -4.50
C ALA A 16 -8.74 9.49 -4.33
N SER A 17 -9.63 9.98 -5.20
CA SER A 17 -10.26 11.29 -5.10
C SER A 17 -11.24 11.43 -3.92
N ILE A 18 -11.70 10.32 -3.34
CA ILE A 18 -12.64 10.27 -2.20
C ILE A 18 -11.81 10.08 -0.92
N PRO A 19 -11.61 11.12 -0.08
CA PRO A 19 -10.74 11.04 1.09
C PRO A 19 -11.09 9.90 2.05
N GLU A 20 -12.38 9.67 2.27
CA GLU A 20 -12.88 8.65 3.19
C GLU A 20 -12.51 7.23 2.73
N ILE A 21 -12.40 7.00 1.42
CA ILE A 21 -11.96 5.70 0.88
C ILE A 21 -10.48 5.47 1.17
N ASN A 22 -9.65 6.52 1.09
CA ASN A 22 -8.22 6.42 1.40
C ASN A 22 -8.01 6.04 2.87
N ASP A 23 -8.72 6.71 3.79
CA ASP A 23 -8.61 6.44 5.22
C ASP A 23 -9.11 5.03 5.55
N ARG A 24 -10.25 4.62 4.99
CA ARG A 24 -10.80 3.27 5.20
C ARG A 24 -9.91 2.17 4.61
N MET A 25 -9.28 2.40 3.45
CA MET A 25 -8.32 1.47 2.87
C MET A 25 -7.11 1.30 3.78
N LYS A 26 -6.55 2.43 4.25
CA LYS A 26 -5.42 2.41 5.18
C LYS A 26 -5.76 1.63 6.44
N GLU A 27 -6.88 1.95 7.09
CA GLU A 27 -7.33 1.25 8.29
C GLU A 27 -7.56 -0.25 8.05
N HIS A 28 -8.15 -0.62 6.91
CA HIS A 28 -8.40 -2.01 6.57
C HIS A 28 -7.09 -2.81 6.51
N LEU A 29 -6.06 -2.26 5.86
CA LEU A 29 -4.76 -2.90 5.75
C LEU A 29 -4.00 -2.91 7.08
N GLU A 30 -4.01 -1.82 7.83
CA GLU A 30 -3.34 -1.75 9.15
C GLU A 30 -3.99 -2.70 10.18
N LYS A 31 -5.31 -2.86 10.16
CA LYS A 31 -6.03 -3.85 11.01
C LYS A 31 -5.61 -5.29 10.67
N ARG A 32 -5.33 -5.57 9.40
CA ARG A 32 -4.95 -6.92 8.94
C ARG A 32 -3.46 -7.21 9.07
N TYR A 33 -2.63 -6.19 8.92
CA TYR A 33 -1.18 -6.29 9.00
C TYR A 33 -0.62 -5.31 10.05
N PRO A 34 -0.79 -5.60 11.35
CA PRO A 34 -0.48 -4.65 12.42
C PRO A 34 1.01 -4.28 12.55
N HIS A 35 1.90 -5.03 11.90
CA HIS A 35 3.33 -4.77 11.86
C HIS A 35 3.77 -3.92 10.65
N PHE A 36 2.85 -3.61 9.74
CA PHE A 36 3.12 -2.81 8.56
C PHE A 36 2.40 -1.47 8.64
N THR A 37 3.02 -0.46 8.04
CA THR A 37 2.44 0.87 7.86
C THR A 37 2.07 1.06 6.39
N PHE A 38 0.93 1.70 6.15
CA PHE A 38 0.43 1.94 4.81
C PHE A 38 0.23 3.43 4.57
N LYS A 39 0.72 3.90 3.42
CA LYS A 39 0.47 5.25 2.93
C LYS A 39 -0.34 5.17 1.65
N VAL A 40 -1.57 5.69 1.69
CA VAL A 40 -2.44 5.74 0.52
C VAL A 40 -2.15 7.01 -0.26
N THR A 41 -1.89 6.89 -1.55
CA THR A 41 -1.58 8.01 -2.45
C THR A 41 -2.59 8.11 -3.58
N ARG A 42 -2.76 9.33 -4.09
CA ARG A 42 -3.65 9.66 -5.22
C ARG A 42 -3.03 9.40 -6.59
N SER A 43 -1.71 9.29 -6.65
CA SER A 43 -0.99 9.12 -7.91
C SER A 43 -0.58 7.66 -8.09
N ASN A 44 -1.07 7.04 -9.15
CA ASN A 44 -0.57 5.75 -9.61
C ASN A 44 0.36 5.95 -10.82
N PRO A 45 1.66 5.62 -10.70
CA PRO A 45 2.61 5.79 -11.81
C PRO A 45 2.42 4.78 -12.95
N TYR A 46 1.61 3.74 -12.75
CA TYR A 46 1.38 2.67 -13.71
C TYR A 46 0.06 2.80 -14.48
N GLY A 47 -0.81 3.73 -14.07
CA GLY A 47 -2.07 4.05 -14.77
C GLY A 47 -3.20 4.48 -13.82
N PRO A 48 -4.10 5.38 -14.25
CA PRO A 48 -5.10 5.99 -13.37
C PRO A 48 -6.14 5.01 -12.84
N ASP A 49 -6.38 3.89 -13.52
CA ASP A 49 -7.40 2.90 -13.13
C ASP A 49 -6.86 1.70 -12.34
N LEU A 50 -5.55 1.64 -12.10
CA LEU A 50 -4.92 0.50 -11.45
C LEU A 50 -4.85 0.68 -9.93
N LEU A 51 -4.94 -0.43 -9.20
CA LEU A 51 -4.53 -0.51 -7.80
C LEU A 51 -3.11 -1.04 -7.73
N VAL A 52 -2.21 -0.34 -7.05
CA VAL A 52 -0.79 -0.72 -6.95
C VAL A 52 -0.32 -0.70 -5.51
N ILE A 53 0.30 -1.79 -5.09
CA ILE A 53 1.04 -1.92 -3.84
C ILE A 53 2.54 -1.88 -4.14
N ALA A 54 3.26 -0.95 -3.51
CA ALA A 54 4.71 -0.82 -3.67
C ALA A 54 5.42 -0.78 -2.30
N PRO A 55 6.44 -1.62 -2.07
CA PRO A 55 7.24 -1.54 -0.85
C PRO A 55 8.11 -0.28 -0.82
N VAL A 56 8.20 0.36 0.35
CA VAL A 56 9.16 1.44 0.57
C VAL A 56 10.50 0.83 0.94
N LEU A 57 11.38 0.73 -0.06
CA LEU A 57 12.72 0.14 0.11
C LEU A 57 13.72 1.11 0.74
N GLY A 58 13.40 2.40 0.82
CA GLY A 58 14.24 3.40 1.46
C GLY A 58 14.03 3.41 2.97
N GLY A 59 15.09 3.22 3.74
CA GLY A 59 15.08 3.38 5.19
C GLY A 59 16.17 4.34 5.66
N VAL A 60 15.99 4.93 6.84
CA VAL A 60 17.07 5.64 7.54
C VAL A 60 17.73 4.65 8.49
N GLY A 61 19.05 4.52 8.42
CA GLY A 61 19.86 3.78 9.38
C GLY A 61 20.90 4.68 10.04
N ASP A 62 21.67 4.14 10.98
CA ASP A 62 22.65 4.89 11.78
C ASP A 62 23.74 5.58 10.94
N LYS A 63 23.93 5.17 9.69
CA LYS A 63 24.91 5.74 8.74
C LYS A 63 24.27 6.55 7.60
N GLY A 64 23.01 6.94 7.74
CA GLY A 64 22.23 7.63 6.71
C GLY A 64 21.26 6.71 5.96
N SER A 65 20.87 7.10 4.74
CA SER A 65 19.92 6.34 3.93
C SER A 65 20.46 4.97 3.54
N ARG A 66 19.63 3.93 3.65
CA ARG A 66 19.94 2.56 3.21
C ARG A 66 18.79 1.99 2.40
N LEU A 67 19.13 1.07 1.50
CA LEU A 67 18.16 0.23 0.81
C LEU A 67 17.88 -1.02 1.65
N LEU A 68 16.60 -1.29 1.85
CA LEU A 68 16.08 -2.49 2.48
C LEU A 68 15.92 -3.61 1.43
N PRO A 69 16.06 -4.88 1.82
CA PRO A 69 15.78 -5.99 0.92
C PRO A 69 14.32 -5.96 0.49
N HIS A 70 14.06 -6.36 -0.76
CA HIS A 70 12.71 -6.46 -1.27
C HIS A 70 11.92 -7.49 -0.44
N PRO A 71 10.67 -7.20 -0.03
CA PRO A 71 9.87 -8.19 0.67
C PRO A 71 9.54 -9.37 -0.26
N PRO A 72 9.18 -10.53 0.30
CA PRO A 72 8.77 -11.70 -0.47
C PRO A 72 7.63 -11.35 -1.44
N ALA A 73 7.72 -11.82 -2.69
CA ALA A 73 6.69 -11.55 -3.69
C ALA A 73 5.29 -12.03 -3.26
N GLY A 74 5.22 -13.13 -2.50
CA GLY A 74 3.97 -13.65 -1.92
C GLY A 74 3.29 -12.66 -0.98
N LEU A 75 4.05 -11.86 -0.23
CA LEU A 75 3.51 -10.86 0.69
C LEU A 75 2.85 -9.70 -0.07
N ILE A 76 3.54 -9.17 -1.09
CA ILE A 76 2.97 -8.10 -1.92
C ILE A 76 1.69 -8.58 -2.61
N ALA A 77 1.71 -9.80 -3.17
CA ALA A 77 0.54 -10.39 -3.80
C ALA A 77 -0.63 -10.57 -2.81
N GLU A 78 -0.36 -10.90 -1.54
CA GLU A 78 -1.38 -11.00 -0.50
C GLU A 78 -1.99 -9.64 -0.14
N ILE A 79 -1.16 -8.62 0.08
CA ILE A 79 -1.60 -7.26 0.35
C ILE A 79 -2.45 -6.74 -0.82
N GLN A 80 -1.99 -6.96 -2.06
CA GLN A 80 -2.71 -6.60 -3.29
C GLN A 80 -4.11 -7.22 -3.32
N ARG A 81 -4.23 -8.53 -3.09
CA ARG A 81 -5.55 -9.21 -3.09
C ARG A 81 -6.51 -8.63 -2.06
N HIS A 82 -6.01 -8.31 -0.86
CA HIS A 82 -6.85 -7.71 0.18
C HIS A 82 -7.29 -6.29 -0.16
N ALA A 83 -6.38 -5.48 -0.71
CA ALA A 83 -6.70 -4.15 -1.20
C ALA A 83 -7.72 -4.21 -2.35
N GLU A 84 -7.58 -5.13 -3.31
CA GLU A 84 -8.53 -5.35 -4.41
C GLU A 84 -9.91 -5.79 -3.93
N ALA A 85 -9.98 -6.67 -2.93
CA ALA A 85 -11.25 -7.10 -2.34
C ALA A 85 -11.99 -5.94 -1.67
N PHE A 86 -11.29 -5.10 -0.90
CA PHE A 86 -11.85 -3.87 -0.35
C PHE A 86 -12.31 -2.92 -1.46
N ASN A 87 -11.46 -2.71 -2.46
CA ASN A 87 -11.70 -1.79 -3.57
C ASN A 87 -12.98 -2.17 -4.34
N SER A 88 -13.15 -3.46 -4.61
CA SER A 88 -14.33 -4.01 -5.30
C SER A 88 -15.60 -3.84 -4.48
N ALA A 89 -15.54 -4.10 -3.17
CA ALA A 89 -16.67 -3.93 -2.26
C ALA A 89 -17.07 -2.45 -2.10
N ALA A 90 -16.10 -1.53 -2.13
CA ALA A 90 -16.35 -0.11 -2.04
C ALA A 90 -17.00 0.48 -3.31
N THR A 91 -16.80 -0.14 -4.48
CA THR A 91 -17.41 0.28 -5.76
C THR A 91 -18.77 -0.36 -6.07
N ALA A 92 -19.20 -1.35 -5.28
CA ALA A 92 -20.47 -2.06 -5.49
C ALA A 92 -21.68 -1.37 -4.82
N ASN A 93 -21.44 -0.30 -4.06
CA ASN A 93 -22.46 0.58 -3.45
C ASN A 93 -22.49 1.93 -4.17
#